data_AF-A0A9Q0TSD3-F1
#
_entry.id   AF-A0A9Q0TSD3-F1
#
_cell.length_a   1.000
_cell.length_b   1.000
_cell.length_c   1.000
_cell.angle_alpha   90.00
_cell.angle_beta   90.00
_cell.angle_gamma   90.00
#
_symmetry.space_group_name_H-M   'P 1'
#
loop_
_entity.id
_entity.type
_entity.pdbx_description
1 polymer ?
#
loop_
_entity_poly.entity_id
_entity_poly.type
_entity_poly.pdbx_seq_one_letter_code
_entity_poly.pdbx_strand_id
1 'polypeptide(L)'
;MLPEIPLWVKNPDYDRIDWLNRFIQLMWPYLDKAICNTVKNIAPPIIAEHIPKYKINAVEFETLTLGTLPPTFHGMKVYVTDEKELIMEPCIKWAGNPNVTVAVKAFGLKATAQVVDLQVFASPRITLKPLVPSFPCFANIYVSLMEKPHVDFGLKLLGADIMSIPGFYRVVQENIKDQVANMYLWPKKLEIPILDPSKQVFAIF
;
A
#
# COMPACT_ATOMS: atom_id res chain seq x y z
N MET A 1 28.16 -4.30 -2.41
CA MET A 1 27.02 -4.45 -3.34
C MET A 1 27.04 -3.26 -4.27
N LEU A 2 27.03 -3.46 -5.59
CA LEU A 2 26.91 -2.35 -6.54
C LEU A 2 25.53 -1.68 -6.35
N PRO A 3 25.43 -0.34 -6.32
CA PRO A 3 24.13 0.31 -6.31
C PRO A 3 23.34 -0.15 -7.55
N GLU A 4 22.10 -0.59 -7.34
CA GLU A 4 21.23 -0.95 -8.46
C GLU A 4 21.13 0.24 -9.42
N ILE A 5 21.50 0.00 -10.68
CA ILE A 5 21.36 1.01 -11.73
C ILE A 5 19.88 1.41 -11.83
N PRO A 6 19.53 2.71 -11.78
CA PRO A 6 18.16 3.19 -11.85
C PRO A 6 17.40 2.71 -13.10
N LEU A 7 16.08 2.57 -13.00
CA LEU A 7 15.27 2.04 -14.10
C LEU A 7 15.31 2.93 -15.35
N TRP A 8 15.29 4.25 -15.18
CA TRP A 8 15.41 5.23 -16.28
C TRP A 8 16.76 5.20 -17.01
N VAL A 9 17.81 4.65 -16.38
CA VAL A 9 19.12 4.42 -17.05
C VAL A 9 19.09 3.11 -17.83
N LYS A 10 18.39 2.09 -17.31
CA LYS A 10 18.29 0.75 -17.92
C LYS A 10 17.25 0.68 -19.04
N ASN A 11 16.19 1.46 -18.94
CA ASN A 11 15.05 1.42 -19.84
C ASN A 11 14.57 2.85 -20.12
N PRO A 12 14.58 3.30 -21.39
CA PRO A 12 14.22 4.66 -21.78
C PRO A 12 12.74 5.02 -21.55
N ASP A 13 11.85 4.03 -21.34
CA ASP A 13 10.42 4.26 -21.07
C ASP A 13 10.17 4.85 -19.68
N TYR A 14 11.15 4.78 -18.78
CA TYR A 14 11.02 5.29 -17.42
C TYR A 14 11.51 6.72 -17.33
N ASP A 15 10.62 7.62 -16.94
CA ASP A 15 10.98 8.98 -16.58
C ASP A 15 11.46 9.08 -15.13
N ARG A 16 12.45 9.94 -14.90
CA ARG A 16 12.91 10.29 -13.56
C ARG A 16 11.96 11.31 -12.92
N ILE A 17 11.46 11.00 -11.73
CA ILE A 17 10.42 11.78 -11.04
C ILE A 17 10.86 12.26 -9.65
N ASP A 18 12.06 12.86 -9.57
CA ASP A 18 12.63 13.38 -8.31
C ASP A 18 11.73 14.42 -7.62
N TRP A 19 10.97 15.20 -8.40
CA TRP A 19 10.05 16.18 -7.85
C TRP A 19 8.93 15.52 -7.03
N LEU A 20 8.45 14.35 -7.46
CA LEU A 20 7.41 13.60 -6.75
C LEU A 20 7.97 13.06 -5.43
N ASN A 21 9.21 12.58 -5.43
CA ASN A 21 9.88 12.15 -4.21
C ASN A 21 9.99 13.28 -3.18
N ARG A 22 10.38 14.49 -3.61
CA ARG A 22 10.41 15.67 -2.73
C ARG A 22 9.02 16.04 -2.19
N PHE A 23 8.01 15.98 -3.06
CA PHE A 23 6.62 16.25 -2.69
C PHE A 23 6.12 15.28 -1.62
N ILE A 24 6.34 13.98 -1.81
CA ILE A 24 5.95 12.94 -0.85
C ILE A 24 6.72 13.08 0.45
N GLN A 25 8.01 13.41 0.41
CA GLN A 25 8.82 13.64 1.61
C GLN A 25 8.24 14.75 2.50
N LEU A 26 7.79 15.86 1.90
CA LEU A 26 7.16 16.97 2.63
C LEU A 26 5.79 16.58 3.19
N MET A 27 5.03 15.76 2.47
CA MET A 27 3.70 15.32 2.89
C MET A 27 3.72 14.16 3.91
N TRP A 28 4.82 13.42 3.99
CA TRP A 28 4.88 12.14 4.71
C TRP A 28 4.39 12.19 6.16
N PRO A 29 4.73 13.20 6.99
CA PRO A 29 4.25 13.26 8.37
C PRO A 29 2.72 13.38 8.49
N TYR A 30 2.06 13.94 7.47
CA TYR A 30 0.61 14.05 7.39
C TYR A 30 -0.02 12.77 6.84
N LEU A 31 0.62 12.17 5.82
CA LEU A 31 0.20 10.89 5.25
C LEU A 31 0.26 9.77 6.29
N ASP A 32 1.34 9.68 7.07
CA ASP A 32 1.47 8.70 8.15
C ASP A 32 0.27 8.76 9.11
N LYS A 33 -0.04 9.97 9.61
CA LYS A 33 -1.18 10.18 10.52
C LYS A 33 -2.52 9.82 9.87
N ALA A 34 -2.75 10.25 8.64
CA ALA A 34 -4.00 10.00 7.92
C ALA A 34 -4.19 8.50 7.66
N ILE A 35 -3.16 7.82 7.16
CA ILE A 35 -3.19 6.37 6.88
C ILE A 35 -3.39 5.61 8.19
N CYS A 36 -2.66 5.94 9.26
CA CYS A 36 -2.81 5.29 10.55
C CYS A 36 -4.23 5.44 11.13
N ASN A 37 -4.84 6.62 11.00
CA ASN A 37 -6.22 6.84 11.43
C ASN A 37 -7.21 6.02 10.60
N THR A 38 -7.03 5.97 9.28
CA THR A 38 -7.84 5.13 8.39
C THR A 38 -7.73 3.65 8.74
N VAL A 39 -6.51 3.15 8.99
CA VAL A 39 -6.27 1.75 9.40
C VAL A 39 -6.96 1.47 10.74
N LYS A 40 -6.87 2.36 11.73
CA LYS A 40 -7.58 2.20 13.01
C LYS A 40 -9.10 2.13 12.87
N ASN A 41 -9.67 2.77 11.85
CA ASN A 41 -11.12 2.74 11.61
C ASN A 41 -11.56 1.50 10.82
N ILE A 42 -10.74 1.03 9.87
CA ILE A 42 -11.10 -0.08 8.96
C ILE A 42 -10.69 -1.46 9.53
N ALA A 43 -9.60 -1.54 10.29
CA ALA A 43 -9.09 -2.82 10.78
C ALA A 43 -9.99 -3.53 11.82
N PRO A 44 -10.64 -2.85 12.79
CA PRO A 44 -11.46 -3.53 13.79
C PRO A 44 -12.55 -4.46 13.24
N PRO A 45 -13.40 -4.06 12.27
CA PRO A 45 -14.40 -4.98 11.71
C PRO A 45 -13.76 -6.17 10.99
N ILE A 46 -12.66 -5.96 10.25
CA ILE A 46 -11.94 -7.04 9.55
C ILE A 46 -11.36 -8.04 10.56
N ILE A 47 -10.76 -7.55 11.64
CA ILE A 47 -10.19 -8.41 12.68
C ILE A 47 -11.31 -9.18 13.40
N ALA A 48 -12.44 -8.53 13.68
CA ALA A 48 -13.59 -9.14 14.35
C ALA A 48 -14.15 -10.35 13.58
N GLU A 49 -14.14 -10.34 12.25
CA GLU A 49 -14.53 -11.50 11.44
C GLU A 49 -13.60 -12.72 11.65
N HIS A 50 -12.33 -12.47 11.96
CA HIS A 50 -11.32 -13.50 12.12
C HIS A 50 -11.14 -13.96 13.58
N ILE A 51 -11.61 -13.18 14.56
CA ILE A 51 -11.56 -13.48 16.00
C ILE A 51 -12.15 -14.87 16.35
N PRO A 52 -13.37 -15.24 15.89
CA PRO A 52 -14.00 -16.52 16.24
C PRO A 52 -13.19 -17.74 15.82
N LYS A 53 -12.44 -17.64 14.72
CA LYS A 53 -11.61 -18.73 14.18
C LYS A 53 -10.42 -19.07 15.10
N TYR A 54 -9.91 -18.09 15.85
CA TYR A 54 -8.68 -18.23 16.64
C TYR A 54 -8.89 -18.12 18.16
N LYS A 55 -10.15 -18.04 18.63
CA LYS A 55 -10.50 -17.88 20.06
C LYS A 55 -9.80 -16.67 20.73
N ILE A 56 -9.62 -15.59 19.98
CA ILE A 56 -9.04 -14.34 20.48
C ILE A 56 -10.15 -13.57 21.22
N ASN A 57 -9.83 -12.87 22.31
CA ASN A 57 -10.80 -12.03 23.03
C ASN A 57 -10.82 -10.60 22.46
N ALA A 58 -9.65 -10.02 22.19
CA ALA A 58 -9.54 -8.68 21.62
C ALA A 58 -8.19 -8.50 20.91
N VAL A 59 -8.17 -7.58 19.94
CA VAL A 59 -6.97 -7.12 19.24
C VAL A 59 -6.98 -5.60 19.27
N GLU A 60 -5.93 -4.99 19.80
CA GLU A 60 -5.82 -3.55 20.03
C GLU A 60 -4.49 -3.03 19.45
N PHE A 61 -4.52 -1.90 18.75
CA PHE A 61 -3.30 -1.20 18.34
C PHE A 61 -2.75 -0.39 19.52
N GLU A 62 -1.57 -0.76 20.03
CA GLU A 62 -0.87 0.03 21.05
C GLU A 62 -0.08 1.17 20.41
N THR A 63 0.65 0.86 19.34
CA THR A 63 1.33 1.84 18.50
C THR A 63 1.04 1.56 17.04
N LEU A 64 0.86 2.62 16.27
CA LEU A 64 0.65 2.52 14.82
C LEU A 64 1.25 3.77 14.17
N THR A 65 2.40 3.58 13.54
CA THR A 65 3.06 4.54 12.65
C THR A 65 3.80 3.77 11.57
N LEU A 66 3.80 4.31 10.36
CA LEU A 66 4.57 3.84 9.21
C LEU A 66 6.04 4.30 9.25
N GLY A 67 6.39 5.14 10.24
CA GLY A 67 7.74 5.63 10.46
C GLY A 67 8.02 6.97 9.77
N THR A 68 9.28 7.37 9.77
CA THR A 68 9.74 8.67 9.27
C THR A 68 10.25 8.61 7.83
N LEU A 69 10.42 7.41 7.28
CA LEU A 69 10.99 7.19 5.95
C LEU A 69 9.86 6.97 4.93
N PRO A 70 9.65 7.89 3.98
CA PRO A 70 8.63 7.74 2.94
C PRO A 70 9.02 6.71 1.87
N PRO A 71 8.04 6.21 1.09
CA PRO A 71 8.32 5.46 -0.13
C PRO A 71 9.01 6.34 -1.18
N THR A 72 9.85 5.72 -2.00
CA THR A 72 10.56 6.34 -3.12
C THR A 72 10.06 5.80 -4.45
N PHE A 73 9.93 6.70 -5.41
CA PHE A 73 9.58 6.40 -6.78
C PHE A 73 10.85 6.37 -7.62
N HIS A 74 11.18 5.21 -8.18
CA HIS A 74 12.43 4.96 -8.92
C HIS A 74 12.31 5.22 -10.42
N GLY A 75 11.09 5.52 -10.86
CA GLY A 75 10.75 5.92 -12.21
C GLY A 75 9.25 5.76 -12.42
N MET A 76 8.72 6.32 -13.50
CA MET A 76 7.35 6.12 -13.92
C MET A 76 7.29 5.94 -15.43
N LYS A 77 6.51 4.97 -15.89
CA LYS A 77 6.11 4.90 -17.29
C LYS A 77 4.75 5.56 -17.47
N VAL A 78 4.57 6.26 -18.57
CA VAL A 78 3.27 6.83 -18.96
C VAL A 78 2.95 6.30 -20.35
N TYR A 79 1.77 5.67 -20.49
CA TYR A 79 1.30 5.18 -21.77
C TYR A 79 0.24 6.13 -22.30
N VAL A 80 0.47 6.63 -23.51
CA VAL A 80 -0.55 7.30 -24.31
C VAL A 80 -1.20 6.24 -25.17
N THR A 81 -2.51 6.08 -25.04
CA THR A 81 -3.29 5.13 -25.84
C THR A 81 -4.21 5.90 -26.78
N ASP A 82 -4.69 5.24 -27.84
CA ASP A 82 -5.71 5.82 -28.73
C ASP A 82 -7.11 5.87 -28.06
N GLU A 83 -7.23 5.30 -26.86
CA GLU A 83 -8.45 5.33 -26.05
C GLU A 83 -8.52 6.61 -25.19
N LYS A 84 -9.72 6.94 -24.70
CA LYS A 84 -9.92 8.04 -23.73
C LYS A 84 -9.48 7.62 -22.32
N GLU A 85 -8.21 7.27 -22.16
CA GLU A 85 -7.61 6.89 -20.88
C GLU A 85 -6.15 7.37 -20.77
N LEU A 86 -5.69 7.52 -19.53
CA LEU A 86 -4.28 7.75 -19.23
C LEU A 86 -3.80 6.64 -18.31
N ILE A 87 -2.72 5.95 -18.70
CA ILE A 87 -2.13 4.88 -17.89
C ILE A 87 -0.76 5.31 -17.39
N MET A 88 -0.53 5.11 -16.09
CA MET A 88 0.74 5.39 -15.41
C MET A 88 1.18 4.16 -14.62
N GLU A 89 2.46 3.82 -14.71
CA GLU A 89 3.08 2.73 -13.95
C GLU A 89 4.30 3.24 -13.17
N PRO A 90 4.09 3.78 -11.95
CA PRO A 90 5.19 4.11 -11.07
C PRO A 90 5.89 2.84 -10.55
N CYS A 91 7.22 2.86 -10.48
CA CYS A 91 7.99 1.86 -9.74
C CYS A 91 8.28 2.38 -8.33
N ILE A 92 7.66 1.74 -7.33
CA ILE A 92 7.73 2.15 -5.93
C ILE A 92 8.64 1.20 -5.17
N LYS A 93 9.59 1.76 -4.43
CA LYS A 93 10.34 1.05 -3.40
C LYS A 93 10.19 1.75 -2.07
N TRP A 94 10.00 1.00 -1.00
CA TRP A 94 9.85 1.56 0.33
C TRP A 94 10.62 0.71 1.32
N ALA A 95 11.63 1.29 1.95
CA ALA A 95 12.31 0.72 3.11
C ALA A 95 11.97 1.61 4.30
N GLY A 96 10.86 1.28 4.96
CA GLY A 96 10.29 2.03 6.06
C GLY A 96 10.80 1.57 7.42
N ASN A 97 10.69 2.44 8.40
CA ASN A 97 10.94 2.15 9.83
C ASN A 97 9.64 2.20 10.63
N PRO A 98 8.64 1.35 10.32
CA PRO A 98 7.36 1.40 11.01
C PRO A 98 7.50 0.96 12.46
N ASN A 99 6.58 1.43 13.30
CA ASN A 99 6.40 0.92 14.65
C ASN A 99 4.92 0.59 14.85
N VAL A 100 4.55 -0.61 14.43
CA VAL A 100 3.19 -1.13 14.56
C VAL A 100 3.18 -2.21 15.62
N THR A 101 2.63 -1.90 16.80
CA THR A 101 2.49 -2.85 17.91
C THR A 101 1.02 -3.14 18.11
N VAL A 102 0.68 -4.43 18.05
CA VAL A 102 -0.66 -4.96 18.23
C VAL A 102 -0.66 -5.84 19.47
N ALA A 103 -1.54 -5.53 20.42
CA ALA A 103 -1.81 -6.37 21.57
C ALA A 103 -2.96 -7.33 21.25
N VAL A 104 -2.71 -8.63 21.44
CA VAL A 104 -3.71 -9.70 21.33
C VAL A 104 -4.00 -10.20 22.73
N LYS A 105 -5.28 -10.13 23.14
CA LYS A 105 -5.77 -10.69 24.40
C LYS A 105 -6.46 -12.01 24.10
N ALA A 106 -6.02 -13.11 24.72
CA ALA A 106 -6.62 -14.43 24.56
C ALA A 106 -6.45 -15.25 25.86
N PHE A 107 -7.47 -15.98 26.30
CA PHE A 107 -7.42 -16.88 27.47
C PHE A 107 -6.91 -16.21 28.77
N GLY A 108 -7.17 -14.91 28.96
CA GLY A 108 -6.68 -14.15 30.10
C GLY A 108 -5.22 -13.69 30.01
N LEU A 109 -4.52 -14.02 28.91
CA LEU A 109 -3.16 -13.57 28.61
C LEU A 109 -3.17 -12.42 27.60
N LYS A 110 -2.19 -11.52 27.72
CA LYS A 110 -1.93 -10.45 26.75
C LYS A 110 -0.57 -10.70 26.10
N ALA A 111 -0.57 -10.86 24.78
CA ALA A 111 0.64 -10.94 23.97
C ALA A 111 0.75 -9.72 23.06
N THR A 112 1.96 -9.22 22.84
CA THR A 112 2.23 -8.11 21.93
C THR A 112 2.99 -8.62 20.72
N ALA A 113 2.51 -8.28 19.53
CA ALA A 113 3.20 -8.51 18.27
C ALA A 113 3.59 -7.15 17.67
N GLN A 114 4.84 -6.99 17.29
CA GLN A 114 5.37 -5.76 16.71
C GLN A 114 5.93 -6.03 15.31
N VAL A 115 5.46 -5.26 14.33
CA VAL A 115 6.01 -5.25 12.97
C VAL A 115 7.08 -4.16 12.88
N VAL A 116 8.26 -4.52 12.38
CA VAL A 116 9.43 -3.65 12.21
C VAL A 116 10.05 -3.87 10.82
N ASP A 117 11.00 -3.02 10.43
CA ASP A 117 11.84 -3.20 9.23
C ASP A 117 11.07 -3.55 7.95
N LEU A 118 10.11 -2.71 7.57
CA LEU A 118 9.24 -2.97 6.42
C LEU A 118 9.95 -2.62 5.11
N GLN A 119 9.96 -3.58 4.19
CA GLN A 119 10.40 -3.40 2.83
C GLN A 119 9.26 -3.75 1.86
N VAL A 120 8.92 -2.82 0.97
CA VAL A 120 7.88 -3.02 -0.05
C VAL A 120 8.43 -2.60 -1.41
N PHE A 121 8.34 -3.49 -2.39
CA PHE A 121 8.53 -3.15 -3.81
C PHE A 121 7.25 -3.45 -4.57
N ALA A 122 6.74 -2.45 -5.27
CA ALA A 122 5.49 -2.56 -6.02
C ALA A 122 5.55 -1.72 -7.29
N SER A 123 4.92 -2.23 -8.35
CA SER A 123 4.74 -1.49 -9.60
C SER A 123 3.25 -1.49 -9.95
N PRO A 124 2.44 -0.62 -9.31
CA PRO A 124 1.03 -0.54 -9.63
C PRO A 124 0.82 0.10 -11.01
N ARG A 125 -0.22 -0.34 -11.72
CA ARG A 125 -0.79 0.35 -12.88
C ARG A 125 -1.99 1.18 -12.42
N ILE A 126 -1.89 2.48 -12.66
CA ILE A 126 -2.92 3.48 -12.39
C ILE A 126 -3.51 3.89 -13.73
N THR A 127 -4.82 3.73 -13.90
CA THR A 127 -5.53 4.13 -15.12
C THR A 127 -6.60 5.16 -14.79
N LEU A 128 -6.54 6.32 -15.43
CA LEU A 128 -7.59 7.34 -15.36
C LEU A 128 -8.54 7.13 -16.53
N LYS A 129 -9.79 6.71 -16.27
CA LYS A 129 -10.76 6.39 -17.33
C LYS A 129 -12.22 6.55 -16.87
N PRO A 130 -13.13 6.97 -17.77
CA PRO A 130 -12.85 7.68 -19.01
C PRO A 130 -12.26 9.07 -18.75
N LEU A 131 -11.46 9.56 -19.68
CA LEU A 131 -11.13 10.97 -19.79
C LEU A 131 -12.37 11.74 -20.26
N VAL A 132 -12.65 12.87 -19.62
CA VAL A 132 -13.83 13.70 -19.85
C VAL A 132 -13.45 15.17 -19.96
N PRO A 133 -14.22 16.02 -20.66
CA PRO A 133 -13.91 17.45 -20.80
C PRO A 133 -14.34 18.30 -19.59
N SER A 134 -14.57 17.70 -18.42
CA SER A 134 -14.92 18.39 -17.17
C SER A 134 -13.87 18.12 -16.11
N PHE A 135 -13.42 19.15 -15.39
CA PHE A 135 -12.42 19.01 -14.32
C PHE A 135 -12.85 17.94 -13.29
N PRO A 136 -11.96 17.01 -12.86
CA PRO A 136 -10.50 16.99 -13.07
C PRO A 136 -10.03 16.29 -14.36
N CYS A 137 -10.90 16.19 -15.36
CA CYS A 137 -10.69 15.62 -16.70
C CYS A 137 -10.73 14.08 -16.79
N PHE A 138 -11.15 13.41 -15.72
CA PHE A 138 -11.37 11.96 -15.69
C PHE A 138 -12.48 11.60 -14.70
N ALA A 139 -13.19 10.50 -14.95
CA ALA A 139 -14.32 10.09 -14.12
C ALA A 139 -13.96 9.07 -13.03
N ASN A 140 -13.01 8.15 -13.28
CA ASN A 140 -12.58 7.15 -12.31
C ASN A 140 -11.06 6.97 -12.31
N ILE A 141 -10.55 6.51 -11.18
CA ILE A 141 -9.19 5.99 -11.02
C ILE A 141 -9.31 4.48 -10.84
N TYR A 142 -8.58 3.72 -11.66
CA TYR A 142 -8.40 2.29 -11.48
C TYR A 142 -6.97 2.02 -11.06
N VAL A 143 -6.78 1.22 -10.00
CA VAL A 143 -5.46 0.80 -9.53
C VAL A 143 -5.38 -0.71 -9.54
N SER A 144 -4.33 -1.26 -10.15
CA SER A 144 -4.04 -2.69 -10.17
C SER A 144 -2.55 -2.94 -9.96
N LEU A 145 -2.17 -4.13 -9.52
CA LEU A 145 -0.79 -4.58 -9.43
C LEU A 145 -0.50 -5.47 -10.64
N MET A 146 0.50 -5.09 -11.43
CA MET A 146 0.88 -5.86 -12.63
C MET A 146 1.63 -7.14 -12.27
N GLU A 147 2.33 -7.13 -11.14
CA GLU A 147 3.10 -8.25 -10.61
C GLU A 147 2.88 -8.37 -9.11
N LYS A 148 3.17 -9.55 -8.55
CA LYS A 148 3.06 -9.78 -7.11
C LYS A 148 4.03 -8.84 -6.38
N PRO A 149 3.56 -7.98 -5.47
CA PRO A 149 4.44 -7.07 -4.78
C PRO A 149 5.38 -7.84 -3.87
N HIS A 150 6.62 -7.35 -3.77
CA HIS A 150 7.54 -7.82 -2.75
C HIS A 150 7.19 -7.10 -1.46
N VAL A 151 6.94 -7.86 -0.39
CA VAL A 151 6.70 -7.35 0.96
C VAL A 151 7.54 -8.18 1.91
N ASP A 152 8.42 -7.53 2.65
CA ASP A 152 9.24 -8.14 3.70
C ASP A 152 9.15 -7.27 4.96
N PHE A 153 9.19 -7.90 6.12
CA PHE A 153 9.10 -7.22 7.41
C PHE A 153 9.63 -8.11 8.53
N GLY A 154 10.16 -7.50 9.57
CA GLY A 154 10.49 -8.15 10.82
C GLY A 154 9.27 -8.26 11.74
N LEU A 155 9.22 -9.32 12.55
CA LEU A 155 8.14 -9.55 13.51
C LEU A 155 8.71 -9.93 14.88
N LYS A 156 8.38 -9.14 15.90
CA LYS A 156 8.71 -9.43 17.31
C LYS A 156 7.45 -9.84 18.06
N LEU A 157 7.53 -10.83 18.94
CA LEU A 157 6.45 -11.26 19.84
C LEU A 157 6.95 -11.25 21.26
N LEU A 158 6.21 -10.59 22.15
CA LEU A 158 6.60 -10.41 23.55
C LEU A 158 8.01 -9.78 23.69
N GLY A 159 8.40 -8.94 22.73
CA GLY A 159 9.72 -8.30 22.67
C GLY A 159 10.87 -9.20 22.16
N ALA A 160 10.63 -10.50 21.96
CA ALA A 160 11.59 -11.41 21.35
C ALA A 160 11.45 -11.42 19.82
N ASP A 161 12.58 -11.50 19.12
CA ASP A 161 12.58 -11.63 17.66
C ASP A 161 12.13 -13.04 17.25
N ILE A 162 10.97 -13.11 16.58
CA ILE A 162 10.36 -14.37 16.15
C ILE A 162 11.02 -14.91 14.88
N MET A 163 11.97 -14.20 14.28
CA MET A 163 12.78 -14.76 13.19
C MET A 163 13.50 -16.07 13.60
N SER A 164 13.51 -16.39 14.89
CA SER A 164 13.98 -17.65 15.48
C SER A 164 12.96 -18.81 15.54
N ILE A 165 11.67 -18.59 15.26
CA ILE A 165 10.64 -19.66 15.26
C ILE A 165 10.39 -20.14 13.81
N PRO A 166 10.94 -21.30 13.41
CA PRO A 166 10.80 -21.79 12.04
C PRO A 166 9.33 -22.10 11.72
N GLY A 167 8.87 -21.70 10.53
CA GLY A 167 7.53 -22.02 10.02
C GLY A 167 6.45 -20.97 10.27
N PHE A 168 6.38 -20.36 11.47
CA PHE A 168 5.35 -19.35 11.79
C PHE A 168 5.53 -18.08 10.95
N TYR A 169 6.76 -17.58 10.87
CA TYR A 169 7.11 -16.39 10.08
C TYR A 169 6.74 -16.54 8.59
N ARG A 170 7.10 -17.69 8.00
CA ARG A 170 6.82 -17.98 6.59
C ARG A 170 5.32 -17.98 6.30
N VAL A 171 4.52 -18.56 7.19
CA VAL A 171 3.06 -18.60 7.05
C VAL A 171 2.46 -17.19 7.10
N VAL A 172 2.90 -16.33 8.02
CA VAL A 172 2.37 -14.95 8.11
C VAL A 172 2.74 -14.14 6.86
N GLN A 173 3.98 -14.23 6.39
CA GLN A 173 4.41 -13.55 5.17
C GLN A 173 3.68 -14.04 3.92
N GLU A 174 3.54 -15.37 3.75
CA GLU A 174 2.81 -15.96 2.63
C GLU A 174 1.35 -15.53 2.64
N ASN A 175 0.66 -15.56 3.79
CA ASN A 175 -0.72 -15.10 3.90
C ASN A 175 -0.89 -13.62 3.56
N ILE A 176 0.00 -12.74 4.03
CA ILE A 176 -0.08 -11.30 3.71
C ILE A 176 0.18 -11.08 2.23
N LYS A 177 1.22 -11.70 1.67
CA LYS A 177 1.55 -11.63 0.24
C LYS A 177 0.39 -12.14 -0.61
N ASP A 178 -0.23 -13.24 -0.21
CA ASP A 178 -1.34 -13.84 -0.94
C ASP A 178 -2.61 -13.02 -0.81
N GLN A 179 -2.90 -12.41 0.34
CA GLN A 179 -4.03 -11.48 0.47
C GLN A 179 -3.85 -10.21 -0.37
N VAL A 180 -2.69 -9.56 -0.29
CA VAL A 180 -2.40 -8.36 -1.09
C VAL A 180 -2.45 -8.68 -2.58
N ALA A 181 -1.86 -9.81 -2.98
CA ALA A 181 -1.92 -10.32 -4.34
C ALA A 181 -3.37 -10.60 -4.79
N ASN A 182 -4.14 -11.32 -3.97
CA ASN A 182 -5.51 -11.70 -4.28
C ASN A 182 -6.48 -10.51 -4.35
N MET A 183 -6.15 -9.37 -3.73
CA MET A 183 -7.02 -8.20 -3.77
C MET A 183 -6.82 -7.35 -5.03
N TYR A 184 -5.57 -7.20 -5.51
CA TYR A 184 -5.27 -6.18 -6.53
C TYR A 184 -4.41 -6.64 -7.69
N LEU A 185 -3.99 -7.92 -7.75
CA LEU A 185 -3.33 -8.42 -8.96
C LEU A 185 -4.26 -8.35 -10.14
N TRP A 186 -3.74 -7.79 -11.24
CA TRP A 186 -4.43 -7.78 -12.52
C TRP A 186 -4.94 -9.20 -12.86
N PRO A 187 -6.21 -9.36 -13.30
CA PRO A 187 -7.13 -8.32 -13.78
C PRO A 187 -7.98 -7.64 -12.69
N LYS A 188 -7.80 -7.97 -11.40
CA LYS A 188 -8.53 -7.28 -10.31
C LYS A 188 -8.03 -5.84 -10.19
N LYS A 189 -8.96 -4.93 -9.90
CA LYS A 189 -8.71 -3.50 -9.82
C LYS A 189 -9.48 -2.86 -8.69
N LEU A 190 -8.84 -1.92 -7.99
CA LEU A 190 -9.51 -0.98 -7.11
C LEU A 190 -10.08 0.14 -7.98
N GLU A 191 -11.40 0.30 -7.98
CA GLU A 191 -12.08 1.41 -8.65
C GLU A 191 -12.42 2.50 -7.64
N ILE A 192 -11.97 3.71 -7.93
CA ILE A 192 -12.22 4.90 -7.14
C ILE A 192 -12.99 5.88 -8.04
N PRO A 193 -14.32 6.00 -7.87
CA PRO A 193 -15.09 6.96 -8.63
C PRO A 193 -14.78 8.38 -8.15
N ILE A 194 -14.56 9.29 -9.10
CA ILE A 194 -14.18 10.68 -8.84
C ILE A 194 -15.31 11.63 -9.20
N LEU A 195 -15.88 11.44 -10.39
CA LEU A 195 -17.07 12.17 -10.82
C LEU A 195 -18.29 11.28 -10.65
N ASP A 196 -19.33 11.85 -10.06
CA ASP A 196 -20.65 11.23 -10.03
C ASP A 196 -21.28 11.36 -11.43
N PRO A 197 -21.59 10.24 -12.12
CA PRO A 197 -22.24 10.28 -13.43
C PRO A 197 -23.56 11.05 -13.42
N SER A 198 -24.24 11.14 -12.27
CA SER A 198 -25.53 11.83 -12.12
C SER A 198 -25.43 13.36 -12.06
N LYS A 199 -24.23 13.92 -11.89
CA LYS A 199 -23.99 15.37 -11.82
C LYS A 199 -23.48 15.98 -13.13
N GLN A 200 -23.57 15.26 -14.25
CA GLN A 200 -23.12 15.72 -15.58
C GLN A 200 -24.03 16.77 -16.23
N VAL A 201 -25.09 17.23 -15.56
CA VAL A 201 -25.90 18.34 -16.05
C VAL A 201 -25.35 19.65 -15.47
N PHE A 202 -25.02 20.58 -16.37
CA PHE A 202 -24.63 21.98 -16.13
C PHE A 202 -23.15 22.27 -15.85
N ALA A 203 -22.40 22.49 -16.93
CA ALA A 203 -21.55 23.67 -17.08
C ALA A 203 -21.18 23.84 -18.56
N ILE A 204 -22.13 24.37 -19.35
CA ILE A 204 -21.80 25.15 -20.54
C ILE A 204 -21.61 26.58 -20.02
N PHE A 205 -20.38 27.06 -19.97
CA PHE A 205 -20.02 28.47 -20.12
C PHE A 205 -18.60 28.54 -20.68
#